data_AF-A0A4S1WCY3-F1
#
_entry.id   AF-A0A4S1WCY3-F1
#
_cell.length_a   1.000
_cell.length_b   1.000
_cell.length_c   1.000
_cell.angle_alpha   90.00
_cell.angle_beta   90.00
_cell.angle_gamma   90.00
#
_symmetry.space_group_name_H-M   'P 1'
#
loop_
_entity.id
_entity.type
_entity.pdbx_description
1 polymer ?
#
loop_
_entity_poly.entity_id
_entity_poly.type
_entity_poly.pdbx_seq_one_letter_code
_entity_poly.pdbx_strand_id
1 'polypeptide(L)'
;MHRPLMLLVPIALAIGGAAHAADQKATVVSAGSEQAIRLGKTVISRPFGAELVDRLSVVGSYSIKGARLHLIRGSGGAQCPARYAVIVTRPGEEPRIGQSFGTCSTAAQPRLRRGEFSVAMPATAAGGPLVRFHYANGRMHSAAPALTQGAGTMAPAQTTMASPCKSANAVTAADQARALDAFERDWPKAYRRTGTLKKVTLGPGEMRRLTADLACMASWPAGERRVPELATPLFRSKQHRDAAFAALESIQHDPATDANLKAVARSFSAEMRYRIALDPPL
;
A
#
# COMPACT_ATOMS: atom_id res chain seq x y z
N MET A 1 -74.05 36.30 6.00
CA MET A 1 -72.73 36.94 5.74
C MET A 1 -71.78 36.56 6.86
N HIS A 2 -71.04 35.45 6.74
CA HIS A 2 -70.03 35.04 7.73
C HIS A 2 -68.77 34.61 6.96
N ARG A 3 -67.69 35.37 7.13
CA ARG A 3 -66.34 35.05 6.64
C ARG A 3 -65.59 34.30 7.76
N PRO A 4 -65.05 33.09 7.53
CA PRO A 4 -64.04 32.55 8.42
C PRO A 4 -62.65 33.03 7.99
N LEU A 5 -61.95 33.57 8.98
CA LEU A 5 -60.58 34.05 8.97
C LEU A 5 -59.63 32.85 8.73
N MET A 6 -58.91 32.83 7.60
CA MET A 6 -57.82 31.87 7.37
C MET A 6 -56.63 32.21 8.25
N LEU A 7 -56.32 31.35 9.21
CA LEU A 7 -55.08 31.35 9.98
C LEU A 7 -53.93 30.83 9.10
N LEU A 8 -53.03 31.72 8.73
CA LEU A 8 -51.72 31.41 8.15
C LEU A 8 -50.84 30.78 9.24
N VAL A 9 -50.58 29.48 9.13
CA VAL A 9 -49.55 28.77 9.90
C VAL A 9 -48.19 29.12 9.29
N PRO A 10 -47.25 29.71 10.04
CA PRO A 10 -45.88 29.85 9.55
C PRO A 10 -45.21 28.47 9.59
N ILE A 11 -44.97 27.90 8.40
CA ILE A 11 -44.09 26.74 8.24
C ILE A 11 -42.67 27.23 8.54
N ALA A 12 -42.22 26.99 9.77
CA ALA A 12 -40.82 27.12 10.14
C ALA A 12 -40.03 26.01 9.42
N LEU A 13 -39.47 26.37 8.26
CA LEU A 13 -38.43 25.59 7.59
C LEU A 13 -37.22 25.49 8.52
N ALA A 14 -37.09 24.33 9.19
CA ALA A 14 -35.90 23.94 9.92
C ALA A 14 -34.75 23.68 8.93
N ILE A 15 -34.13 24.75 8.43
CA ILE A 15 -32.84 24.70 7.72
C ILE A 15 -31.77 24.81 8.79
N GLY A 16 -31.44 23.69 9.45
CA GLY A 16 -30.43 23.67 10.48
C GLY A 16 -29.74 22.32 10.54
N GLY A 17 -28.53 22.22 9.99
CA GLY A 17 -27.63 21.13 10.38
C GLY A 17 -26.64 20.56 9.36
N ALA A 18 -26.50 21.08 8.14
CA ALA A 18 -25.56 20.51 7.17
C ALA A 18 -24.16 21.18 7.12
N ALA A 19 -23.87 22.13 8.02
CA ALA A 19 -22.64 22.94 7.95
C ALA A 19 -21.47 22.48 8.85
N HIS A 20 -21.59 21.39 9.62
CA HIS A 20 -20.70 21.18 10.78
C HIS A 20 -19.63 20.08 10.68
N ALA A 21 -19.48 19.40 9.54
CA ALA A 21 -18.46 18.35 9.42
C ALA A 21 -17.08 18.83 8.91
N ALA A 22 -17.01 19.98 8.25
CA ALA A 22 -15.80 20.43 7.55
C ALA A 22 -14.70 21.04 8.45
N ASP A 23 -15.01 21.40 9.70
CA ASP A 23 -14.05 22.07 10.60
C ASP A 23 -13.75 21.27 11.89
N GLN A 24 -14.05 19.97 11.87
CA GLN A 24 -13.89 19.13 13.06
C GLN A 24 -12.42 18.81 13.32
N LYS A 25 -11.93 19.19 14.50
CA LYS A 25 -10.57 18.86 14.96
C LYS A 25 -10.47 17.36 15.24
N ALA A 26 -9.52 16.70 14.58
CA ALA A 26 -9.16 15.32 14.90
C ALA A 26 -8.43 15.26 16.24
N THR A 27 -8.87 14.37 17.13
CA THR A 27 -8.21 14.12 18.43
C THR A 27 -8.10 12.63 18.68
N VAL A 28 -6.99 12.20 19.29
CA VAL A 28 -6.87 10.82 19.78
C VAL A 28 -7.65 10.72 21.09
N VAL A 29 -8.46 9.68 21.24
CA VAL A 29 -9.22 9.36 22.45
C VAL A 29 -9.06 7.89 22.78
N SER A 30 -9.30 7.53 24.04
CA SER A 30 -9.43 6.12 24.42
C SER A 30 -10.85 5.63 24.10
N ALA A 31 -10.94 4.44 23.51
CA ALA A 31 -12.18 3.73 23.23
C ALA A 31 -12.06 2.30 23.79
N GLY A 32 -12.44 2.13 25.05
CA GLY A 32 -12.16 0.88 25.79
C GLY A 32 -10.66 0.69 26.01
N SER A 33 -10.12 -0.45 25.59
CA SER A 33 -8.68 -0.77 25.67
C SER A 33 -7.87 -0.29 24.45
N GLU A 34 -8.52 0.31 23.45
CA GLU A 34 -7.87 0.77 22.21
C GLU A 34 -7.85 2.31 22.10
N GLN A 35 -7.00 2.82 21.21
CA GLN A 35 -7.01 4.23 20.83
C GLN A 35 -7.88 4.44 19.58
N ALA A 36 -8.63 5.53 19.56
CA ALA A 36 -9.50 5.92 18.46
C ALA A 36 -9.25 7.37 18.03
N ILE A 37 -9.72 7.74 16.83
CA ILE A 37 -9.76 9.13 16.38
C ILE A 37 -11.17 9.66 16.52
N ARG A 38 -11.35 10.69 17.34
CA ARG A 38 -12.60 11.45 17.43
C ARG A 38 -12.57 12.64 16.47
N LEU A 39 -13.61 12.72 15.64
CA LEU A 39 -13.92 13.81 14.72
C LEU A 39 -15.32 14.33 15.04
N GLY A 40 -15.40 15.44 15.78
CA GLY A 40 -16.67 15.95 16.28
C GLY A 40 -17.42 14.90 17.12
N LYS A 41 -18.56 14.44 16.61
CA LYS A 41 -19.38 13.39 17.24
C LYS A 41 -19.02 11.97 16.82
N THR A 42 -18.22 11.81 15.77
CA THR A 42 -17.83 10.50 15.22
C THR A 42 -16.56 10.00 15.91
N VAL A 43 -16.55 8.73 16.30
CA VAL A 43 -15.37 8.05 16.86
C VAL A 43 -14.98 6.92 15.91
N ILE A 44 -13.73 6.95 15.46
CA ILE A 44 -13.14 5.98 14.53
C ILE A 44 -12.14 5.14 15.31
N SER A 45 -12.54 3.94 15.73
CA SER A 45 -11.72 3.06 16.57
C SER A 45 -10.56 2.41 15.82
N ARG A 46 -10.70 2.15 14.52
CA ARG A 46 -9.70 1.40 13.74
C ARG A 46 -9.34 2.09 12.42
N PRO A 47 -8.61 3.22 12.46
CA PRO A 47 -8.21 3.94 11.25
C PRO A 47 -7.27 3.14 10.33
N PHE A 48 -6.73 2.02 10.80
CA PHE A 48 -5.87 1.10 10.03
C PHE A 48 -6.53 -0.27 9.79
N GLY A 49 -7.85 -0.42 10.03
CA GLY A 49 -8.57 -1.66 9.83
C GLY A 49 -8.02 -2.83 10.66
N ALA A 50 -7.63 -3.92 9.99
CA ALA A 50 -7.09 -5.12 10.62
C ALA A 50 -5.62 -4.97 11.06
N GLU A 51 -4.93 -3.91 10.66
CA GLU A 51 -3.54 -3.69 11.03
C GLU A 51 -3.44 -3.24 12.50
N LEU A 52 -2.58 -3.92 13.26
CA LEU A 52 -2.33 -3.60 14.66
C LEU A 52 -1.37 -2.42 14.78
N VAL A 53 -1.79 -1.38 15.50
CA VAL A 53 -0.95 -0.24 15.87
C VAL A 53 -1.10 0.00 17.37
N ASP A 54 0.02 0.22 18.05
CA ASP A 54 0.04 0.36 19.51
C ASP A 54 -0.38 1.77 19.95
N ARG A 55 -0.07 2.79 19.13
CA ARG A 55 -0.33 4.20 19.41
C ARG A 55 -0.79 4.95 18.17
N LEU A 56 -1.76 5.84 18.34
CA LEU A 56 -2.24 6.79 17.35
C LEU A 56 -1.74 8.19 17.65
N SER A 57 -1.53 8.97 16.59
CA SER A 57 -1.23 10.40 16.67
C SER A 57 -1.78 11.12 15.46
N VAL A 58 -2.32 12.32 15.67
CA VAL A 58 -2.72 13.22 14.58
C VAL A 58 -1.49 14.03 14.19
N VAL A 59 -0.94 13.78 12.99
CA VAL A 59 0.24 14.47 12.47
C VAL A 59 -0.11 15.89 12.04
N GLY A 60 -1.28 16.07 11.43
CA GLY A 60 -1.74 17.37 10.95
C GLY A 60 -3.11 17.28 10.27
N SER A 61 -3.70 18.45 10.03
CA SER A 61 -4.96 18.58 9.30
C SER A 61 -4.83 19.62 8.19
N TYR A 62 -5.34 19.32 7.00
CA TYR A 62 -5.11 20.09 5.78
C TYR A 62 -6.39 20.25 4.98
N SER A 63 -6.70 21.45 4.52
CA SER A 63 -7.91 21.72 3.72
C SER A 63 -7.60 21.68 2.21
N ILE A 64 -8.38 20.92 1.44
CA ILE A 64 -8.25 20.78 -0.01
C ILE A 64 -9.63 20.76 -0.68
N LYS A 65 -9.92 21.71 -1.57
CA LYS A 65 -11.13 21.75 -2.43
C LYS A 65 -12.43 21.35 -1.70
N GLY A 66 -12.74 21.98 -0.57
CA GLY A 66 -13.97 21.71 0.20
C GLY A 66 -13.96 20.44 1.07
N ALA A 67 -12.83 19.72 1.12
CA ALA A 67 -12.60 18.61 2.04
C ALA A 67 -11.48 18.96 3.03
N ARG A 68 -11.48 18.28 4.19
CA ARG A 68 -10.39 18.33 5.16
C ARG A 68 -9.76 16.95 5.27
N LEU A 69 -8.43 16.92 5.22
CA LEU A 69 -7.60 15.73 5.33
C LEU A 69 -6.95 15.72 6.70
N HIS A 70 -7.14 14.67 7.48
CA HIS A 70 -6.46 14.44 8.74
C HIS A 70 -5.43 13.34 8.54
N LEU A 71 -4.14 13.70 8.63
CA LEU A 71 -3.06 12.74 8.56
C LEU A 71 -2.87 12.09 9.92
N ILE A 72 -3.14 10.79 10.00
CA ILE A 72 -3.02 9.99 11.21
C ILE A 72 -1.79 9.12 11.08
N ARG A 73 -0.96 9.06 12.13
CA ARG A 73 0.13 8.11 12.27
C ARG A 73 -0.25 7.07 13.31
N GLY A 74 -0.21 5.82 12.90
CA GLY A 74 -0.18 4.66 13.79
C GLY A 74 1.26 4.23 14.00
N SER A 75 1.65 3.99 15.25
CA SER A 75 2.96 3.51 15.62
C SER A 75 2.80 2.19 16.36
N GLY A 76 3.59 1.19 15.98
CA GLY A 76 3.59 -0.10 16.67
C GLY A 76 4.17 -1.21 15.83
N GLY A 77 4.50 -2.32 16.49
CA GLY A 77 5.09 -3.50 15.86
C GLY A 77 6.61 -3.40 15.62
N ALA A 78 7.33 -4.48 15.95
CA ALA A 78 8.79 -4.55 15.85
C ALA A 78 9.33 -4.40 14.40
N GLN A 79 8.52 -4.75 13.41
CA GLN A 79 8.92 -4.76 11.99
C GLN A 79 8.67 -3.43 11.26
N CYS A 80 7.81 -2.54 11.77
CA CYS A 80 7.46 -1.30 11.07
C CYS A 80 6.95 -0.21 12.04
N PRO A 81 7.83 0.61 12.62
CA PRO A 81 7.47 1.48 13.74
C PRO A 81 6.45 2.60 13.42
N ALA A 82 6.13 2.83 12.14
CA ALA A 82 5.11 3.81 11.77
C ALA A 82 4.36 3.47 10.46
N ARG A 83 3.05 3.70 10.48
CA ARG A 83 2.14 3.68 9.34
C ARG A 83 1.27 4.93 9.36
N TYR A 84 0.76 5.32 8.20
CA TYR A 84 -0.04 6.52 8.05
C TYR A 84 -1.36 6.22 7.35
N ALA A 85 -2.40 6.95 7.70
CA ALA A 85 -3.70 6.93 7.03
C ALA A 85 -4.22 8.37 6.92
N VAL A 86 -5.02 8.63 5.89
CA VAL A 86 -5.70 9.92 5.75
C VAL A 86 -7.18 9.70 6.03
N ILE A 87 -7.72 10.45 6.99
CA ILE A 87 -9.17 10.54 7.19
C ILE A 87 -9.66 11.79 6.46
N VAL A 88 -10.64 11.62 5.59
CA VAL A 88 -11.22 12.67 4.75
C VAL A 88 -12.58 13.05 5.31
N THR A 89 -12.78 14.31 5.59
CA THR A 89 -14.07 14.86 6.02
C THR A 89 -14.58 15.88 5.02
N ARG A 90 -15.89 15.86 4.76
CA ARG A 90 -16.59 16.87 3.96
C ARG A 90 -17.84 17.31 4.71
N PRO A 91 -18.31 18.56 4.51
CA PRO A 91 -19.57 19.00 5.10
C PRO A 91 -20.71 18.06 4.68
N GLY A 92 -21.45 17.52 5.65
CA GLY A 92 -22.60 16.64 5.41
C GLY A 92 -22.28 15.19 5.01
N GLU A 93 -21.01 14.80 4.90
CA GLU A 93 -20.62 13.41 4.61
C GLU A 93 -20.00 12.73 5.84
N GLU A 94 -20.18 11.41 5.93
CA GLU A 94 -19.47 10.58 6.91
C GLU A 94 -17.95 10.61 6.63
N PRO A 95 -17.10 10.67 7.67
CA PRO A 95 -15.65 10.60 7.49
C PRO A 95 -15.22 9.34 6.74
N ARG A 96 -14.40 9.49 5.71
CA ARG A 96 -13.87 8.37 4.92
C ARG A 96 -12.42 8.10 5.29
N ILE A 97 -12.10 6.85 5.56
CA ILE A 97 -10.74 6.43 5.90
C ILE A 97 -10.06 5.95 4.62
N GLY A 98 -8.95 6.58 4.27
CA GLY A 98 -8.09 6.14 3.17
C GLY A 98 -7.28 4.90 3.55
N GLN A 99 -6.73 4.22 2.55
CA GLN A 99 -5.82 3.11 2.79
C GLN A 99 -4.57 3.54 3.56
N SER A 100 -4.03 2.62 4.35
CA SER A 100 -2.75 2.79 5.02
C SER A 100 -1.62 2.99 3.98
N PHE A 101 -0.64 3.81 4.32
CA PHE A 101 0.53 4.11 3.49
C PHE A 101 1.74 4.46 4.37
N GLY A 102 2.92 4.53 3.75
CA GLY A 102 4.16 4.97 4.39
C GLY A 102 5.31 3.97 4.23
N THR A 103 6.41 4.21 4.94
CA THR A 103 7.72 3.54 4.77
C THR A 103 8.31 2.99 6.06
N CYS A 104 7.50 2.82 7.10
CA CYS A 104 7.96 2.52 8.47
C CYS A 104 8.71 3.66 9.17
N SER A 105 8.97 4.79 8.51
CA SER A 105 9.58 5.97 9.12
C SER A 105 8.58 6.78 9.93
N THR A 106 8.96 7.20 11.13
CA THR A 106 8.19 8.16 11.95
C THR A 106 8.36 9.62 11.49
N ALA A 107 9.28 9.88 10.55
CA ALA A 107 9.69 11.20 10.10
C ALA A 107 8.92 11.67 8.85
N ALA A 108 7.59 11.68 8.92
CA ALA A 108 6.75 12.22 7.86
C ALA A 108 6.79 13.75 7.78
N GLN A 109 6.93 14.26 6.56
CA GLN A 109 6.96 15.67 6.20
C GLN A 109 5.78 15.99 5.27
N PRO A 110 4.58 16.24 5.85
CA PRO A 110 3.42 16.65 5.07
C PRO A 110 3.57 18.07 4.51
N ARG A 111 3.09 18.28 3.29
CA ARG A 111 3.09 19.57 2.59
C ARG A 111 1.81 19.74 1.78
N LEU A 112 1.15 20.88 1.94
CA LEU A 112 0.07 21.35 1.07
C LEU A 112 0.60 22.52 0.24
N ARG A 113 0.66 22.38 -1.09
CA ARG A 113 1.06 23.46 -2.00
C ARG A 113 0.18 23.49 -3.23
N ARG A 114 -0.30 24.68 -3.62
CA ARG A 114 -1.14 24.90 -4.82
C ARG A 114 -2.35 23.95 -4.91
N GLY A 115 -2.96 23.63 -3.76
CA GLY A 115 -4.10 22.73 -3.69
C GLY A 115 -3.77 21.24 -3.86
N GLU A 116 -2.49 20.86 -3.84
CA GLU A 116 -2.03 19.47 -3.83
C GLU A 116 -1.46 19.12 -2.45
N PHE A 117 -1.99 18.05 -1.84
CA PHE A 117 -1.49 17.53 -0.58
C PHE A 117 -0.50 16.40 -0.85
N SER A 118 0.68 16.48 -0.25
CA SER A 118 1.74 15.48 -0.38
C SER A 118 2.39 15.19 0.97
N VAL A 119 2.99 14.02 1.10
CA VAL A 119 3.75 13.61 2.28
C VAL A 119 5.07 13.02 1.79
N ALA A 120 6.20 13.55 2.27
CA ALA A 120 7.51 12.97 2.04
C ALA A 120 8.03 12.32 3.33
N MET A 121 8.68 11.16 3.25
CA MET A 121 9.28 10.50 4.41
C MET A 121 10.48 9.65 4.00
N PRO A 122 11.47 9.42 4.89
CA PRO A 122 12.59 8.52 4.59
C PRO A 122 12.12 7.13 4.20
N ALA A 123 12.87 6.45 3.33
CA ALA A 123 12.49 5.14 2.80
C ALA A 123 12.40 4.02 3.86
N THR A 124 13.03 4.18 5.02
CA THR A 124 13.00 3.21 6.12
C THR A 124 12.96 3.91 7.49
N ALA A 125 12.75 3.13 8.56
CA ALA A 125 12.90 3.60 9.93
C ALA A 125 14.32 4.10 10.26
N ALA A 126 15.35 3.50 9.65
CA ALA A 126 16.75 3.90 9.81
C ALA A 126 17.13 5.12 8.94
N GLY A 127 16.21 5.65 8.13
CA GLY A 127 16.46 6.76 7.20
C GLY A 127 16.47 6.31 5.74
N GLY A 128 17.24 7.02 4.91
CA GLY A 128 17.34 6.79 3.47
C GLY A 128 16.63 7.86 2.61
N PRO A 129 16.58 7.67 1.28
CA PRO A 129 16.01 8.65 0.35
C PRO A 129 14.53 8.92 0.66
N LEU A 130 14.07 10.14 0.36
CA LEU A 130 12.69 10.53 0.60
C LEU A 130 11.76 9.87 -0.41
N VAL A 131 10.79 9.12 0.09
CA VAL A 131 9.64 8.62 -0.68
C VAL A 131 8.53 9.65 -0.58
N ARG A 132 7.96 10.04 -1.72
CA ARG A 132 6.88 11.03 -1.79
C ARG A 132 5.56 10.37 -2.15
N PHE A 133 4.53 10.71 -1.38
CA PHE A 133 3.16 10.34 -1.60
C PHE A 133 2.36 11.60 -1.94
N HIS A 134 1.44 11.51 -2.89
CA HIS A 134 0.54 12.59 -3.30
C HIS A 134 -0.91 12.13 -3.11
N TYR A 135 -1.76 13.03 -2.65
CA TYR A 135 -3.17 12.74 -2.45
C TYR A 135 -3.96 13.07 -3.71
N ALA A 136 -4.62 12.08 -4.28
CA ALA A 136 -5.50 12.23 -5.43
C ALA A 136 -6.65 11.23 -5.36
N ASN A 137 -7.84 11.64 -5.80
CA ASN A 137 -9.02 10.76 -5.90
C ASN A 137 -9.35 10.00 -4.61
N GLY A 138 -9.21 10.66 -3.45
CA GLY A 138 -9.55 10.06 -2.16
C GLY A 138 -8.47 9.14 -1.56
N ARG A 139 -7.31 8.99 -2.21
CA ARG A 139 -6.25 8.05 -1.80
C ARG A 139 -4.87 8.71 -1.86
N MET A 140 -3.97 8.19 -1.05
CA MET A 140 -2.55 8.50 -1.19
C MET A 140 -1.95 7.59 -2.25
N HIS A 141 -1.31 8.19 -3.23
CA HIS A 141 -0.55 7.50 -4.27
C HIS A 141 0.91 7.77 -4.01
N SER A 142 1.76 6.74 -4.01
CA SER A 142 3.19 7.02 -4.17
C SER A 142 3.36 7.70 -5.51
N ALA A 143 4.10 8.82 -5.57
CA ALA A 143 4.62 9.25 -6.85
C ALA A 143 5.46 8.09 -7.37
N ALA A 144 4.99 7.41 -8.42
CA ALA A 144 5.92 6.65 -9.24
C ALA A 144 7.01 7.66 -9.60
N PRO A 145 8.30 7.34 -9.40
CA PRO A 145 9.34 8.21 -9.90
C PRO A 145 9.00 8.44 -11.37
N ALA A 146 8.84 9.69 -11.77
CA ALA A 146 8.73 10.03 -13.18
C ALA A 146 9.92 9.31 -13.84
N LEU A 147 9.62 8.38 -14.74
CA LEU A 147 10.63 7.71 -15.55
C LEU A 147 11.29 8.82 -16.36
N THR A 148 12.35 9.42 -15.83
CA THR A 148 13.30 10.18 -16.62
C THR A 148 13.85 9.21 -17.65
N GLN A 149 13.29 9.29 -18.85
CA GLN A 149 13.87 8.72 -20.05
C GLN A 149 15.25 9.36 -20.21
N GLY A 150 16.29 8.53 -20.13
CA GLY A 150 17.67 8.93 -20.42
C GLY A 150 18.67 8.36 -19.41
N ALA A 151 19.49 7.44 -19.89
CA ALA A 151 20.73 6.97 -19.28
C ALA A 151 20.66 6.30 -17.89
N GLY A 152 20.77 4.96 -17.92
CA GLY A 152 21.42 4.12 -16.91
C GLY A 152 21.41 4.57 -15.45
N THR A 153 20.40 4.17 -14.70
CA THR A 153 20.47 3.58 -13.35
C THR A 153 19.03 3.38 -12.90
N MET A 154 18.60 2.13 -12.71
CA MET A 154 17.27 1.88 -12.18
C MET A 154 17.31 2.19 -10.68
N ALA A 155 16.65 3.28 -10.30
CA ALA A 155 16.33 3.57 -8.91
C ALA A 155 15.29 2.53 -8.40
N PRO A 156 15.37 2.12 -7.12
CA PRO A 156 14.69 0.93 -6.64
C PRO A 156 13.18 1.08 -6.72
N ALA A 157 12.56 0.11 -7.38
CA ALA A 157 11.13 -0.09 -7.34
C ALA A 157 10.62 -0.14 -5.88
N GLN A 158 9.62 0.69 -5.60
CA GLN A 158 8.42 0.41 -4.82
C GLN A 158 8.62 -0.49 -3.57
N THR A 159 8.73 0.13 -2.38
CA THR A 159 8.49 -0.55 -1.10
C THR A 159 7.02 -0.42 -0.75
N THR A 160 6.15 -0.89 -1.65
CA THR A 160 4.85 -1.39 -1.20
C THR A 160 5.17 -2.64 -0.40
N MET A 161 4.94 -2.53 0.91
CA MET A 161 4.43 -3.55 1.80
C MET A 161 5.10 -4.92 1.68
N ALA A 162 5.54 -5.50 2.80
CA ALA A 162 5.39 -6.95 2.92
C ALA A 162 3.91 -7.22 2.60
N SER A 163 3.62 -7.61 1.35
CA SER A 163 2.34 -8.18 1.01
C SER A 163 2.35 -9.43 1.88
N PRO A 164 1.52 -9.50 2.95
CA PRO A 164 1.51 -10.68 3.78
C PRO A 164 1.24 -11.80 2.80
N CYS A 165 2.18 -12.71 2.66
CA CYS A 165 2.10 -13.77 1.69
C CYS A 165 0.84 -14.56 2.02
N LYS A 166 -0.28 -14.22 1.37
CA LYS A 166 -1.57 -14.78 1.76
C LYS A 166 -1.56 -16.19 1.23
N SER A 167 -1.82 -17.15 2.11
CA SER A 167 -2.02 -18.52 1.67
C SER A 167 -3.20 -18.57 0.68
N ALA A 168 -3.17 -19.53 -0.24
CA ALA A 168 -4.24 -19.71 -1.22
C ALA A 168 -5.63 -19.78 -0.56
N ASN A 169 -5.73 -20.34 0.64
CA ASN A 169 -6.99 -20.48 1.38
C ASN A 169 -7.51 -19.15 1.95
N ALA A 170 -6.67 -18.11 2.02
CA ALA A 170 -7.03 -16.79 2.53
C ALA A 170 -7.48 -15.81 1.42
N VAL A 171 -7.48 -16.25 0.16
CA VAL A 171 -7.84 -15.44 -1.02
C VAL A 171 -8.84 -16.23 -1.85
N THR A 172 -9.98 -15.63 -2.19
CA THR A 172 -10.98 -16.31 -3.03
C THR A 172 -10.42 -16.60 -4.42
N ALA A 173 -10.91 -17.63 -5.10
CA ALA A 173 -10.45 -17.97 -6.44
C ALA A 173 -10.62 -16.78 -7.44
N ALA A 174 -11.70 -16.00 -7.30
CA ALA A 174 -11.92 -14.80 -8.11
C ALA A 174 -10.90 -13.69 -7.81
N ASP A 175 -10.50 -13.51 -6.55
CA ASP A 175 -9.46 -12.55 -6.17
C ASP A 175 -8.07 -12.99 -6.66
N GLN A 176 -7.76 -14.29 -6.58
CA GLN A 176 -6.53 -14.85 -7.13
C GLN A 176 -6.44 -14.61 -8.63
N ALA A 177 -7.52 -14.89 -9.38
CA ALA A 177 -7.58 -14.66 -10.82
C ALA A 177 -7.40 -13.17 -11.17
N ARG A 178 -8.09 -12.26 -10.48
CA ARG A 178 -7.95 -10.82 -10.70
C ARG A 178 -6.55 -10.31 -10.39
N ALA A 179 -5.92 -10.83 -9.34
CA ALA A 179 -4.54 -10.48 -8.99
C ALA A 179 -3.55 -10.99 -10.04
N LEU A 180 -3.76 -12.21 -10.56
CA LEU A 180 -2.94 -12.77 -11.64
C LEU A 180 -3.10 -11.98 -12.95
N ASP A 181 -4.33 -11.64 -13.34
CA ASP A 181 -4.60 -10.82 -14.52
C ASP A 181 -3.92 -9.45 -14.43
N ALA A 182 -3.96 -8.83 -13.25
CA ALA A 182 -3.26 -7.58 -12.99
C ALA A 182 -1.75 -7.75 -13.09
N PHE A 183 -1.21 -8.79 -12.45
CA PHE A 183 0.20 -9.14 -12.54
C PHE A 183 0.65 -9.33 -13.99
N GLU A 184 -0.06 -10.10 -14.81
CA GLU A 184 0.32 -10.36 -16.21
C GLU A 184 0.29 -9.12 -17.09
N ARG A 185 -0.74 -8.30 -16.92
CA ARG A 185 -0.89 -7.05 -17.65
C ARG A 185 0.22 -6.08 -17.30
N ASP A 186 0.55 -5.98 -16.02
CA ASP A 186 1.50 -5.00 -15.50
C ASP A 186 2.95 -5.55 -15.47
N TRP A 187 3.14 -6.86 -15.77
CA TRP A 187 4.46 -7.50 -15.84
C TRP A 187 5.34 -6.84 -16.90
N PRO A 188 6.48 -6.24 -16.49
CA PRO A 188 7.31 -5.44 -17.38
C PRO A 188 7.73 -6.21 -18.63
N LYS A 189 7.54 -5.61 -19.80
CA LYS A 189 7.97 -6.22 -21.08
C LYS A 189 9.45 -6.57 -21.07
N ALA A 190 10.27 -5.79 -20.37
CA ALA A 190 11.70 -6.05 -20.22
C ALA A 190 12.01 -7.36 -19.50
N TYR A 191 11.12 -7.86 -18.64
CA TYR A 191 11.33 -9.06 -17.82
C TYR A 191 10.85 -10.33 -18.53
N ARG A 192 10.11 -10.19 -19.64
CA ARG A 192 9.54 -11.31 -20.40
C ARG A 192 10.58 -12.11 -21.19
N ARG A 193 11.77 -11.56 -21.42
CA ARG A 193 12.84 -12.20 -22.20
C ARG A 193 14.21 -11.92 -21.58
N THR A 194 15.09 -12.92 -21.60
CA THR A 194 16.46 -12.79 -21.09
C THR A 194 17.23 -11.67 -21.81
N GLY A 195 17.04 -11.52 -23.13
CA GLY A 195 17.71 -10.50 -23.93
C GLY A 195 17.34 -9.06 -23.55
N THR A 196 16.08 -8.80 -23.20
CA THR A 196 15.63 -7.46 -22.76
C THR A 196 15.98 -7.20 -21.29
N LEU A 197 16.02 -8.25 -20.48
CA LEU A 197 16.35 -8.17 -19.06
C LEU A 197 17.82 -7.79 -18.80
N LYS A 198 18.73 -8.03 -19.75
CA LYS A 198 20.13 -7.56 -19.65
C LYS A 198 20.26 -6.03 -19.55
N LYS A 199 19.24 -5.28 -19.99
CA LYS A 199 19.23 -3.80 -19.95
C LYS A 199 18.71 -3.25 -18.61
N VAL A 200 18.34 -4.14 -17.70
CA VAL A 200 17.65 -3.85 -16.45
C VAL A 200 18.62 -4.14 -15.31
N THR A 201 18.79 -3.19 -14.39
CA THR A 201 19.66 -3.33 -13.22
C THR A 201 18.85 -3.43 -11.94
N LEU A 202 18.67 -4.64 -11.41
CA LEU A 202 17.87 -4.87 -10.20
C LEU A 202 18.75 -4.75 -8.96
N GLY A 203 18.41 -3.83 -8.04
CA GLY A 203 19.09 -3.74 -6.75
C GLY A 203 18.75 -4.92 -5.82
N PRO A 204 19.58 -5.24 -4.81
CA PRO A 204 19.33 -6.39 -3.91
C PRO A 204 17.96 -6.37 -3.22
N GLY A 205 17.53 -5.21 -2.73
CA GLY A 205 16.21 -5.06 -2.11
C GLY A 205 15.04 -5.15 -3.09
N GLU A 206 15.24 -4.76 -4.35
CA GLU A 206 14.25 -4.94 -5.42
C GLU A 206 14.15 -6.41 -5.82
N MET A 207 15.29 -7.10 -5.96
CA MET A 207 15.33 -8.53 -6.24
C MET A 207 14.63 -9.35 -5.13
N ARG A 208 14.89 -9.03 -3.86
CA ARG A 208 14.20 -9.67 -2.72
C ARG A 208 12.69 -9.49 -2.77
N ARG A 209 12.20 -8.29 -3.06
CA ARG A 209 10.76 -8.02 -3.17
C ARG A 209 10.14 -8.75 -4.36
N LEU A 210 10.76 -8.62 -5.53
CA LEU A 210 10.30 -9.28 -6.75
C LEU A 210 10.20 -10.80 -6.57
N THR A 211 11.23 -11.43 -6.02
CA THR A 211 11.24 -12.88 -5.80
C THR A 211 10.27 -13.33 -4.70
N ALA A 212 10.06 -12.53 -3.66
CA ALA A 212 9.02 -12.77 -2.66
C ALA A 212 7.60 -12.72 -3.26
N ASP A 213 7.30 -11.67 -4.03
CA ASP A 213 6.00 -11.49 -4.68
C ASP A 213 5.70 -12.62 -5.67
N LEU A 214 6.71 -13.02 -6.47
CA LEU A 214 6.61 -14.17 -7.37
C LEU A 214 6.36 -15.46 -6.60
N ALA A 215 7.09 -15.72 -5.51
CA ALA A 215 6.90 -16.92 -4.71
C ALA A 215 5.50 -16.98 -4.08
N CYS A 216 4.99 -15.85 -3.60
CA CYS A 216 3.65 -15.76 -3.03
C CYS A 216 2.55 -15.99 -4.07
N MET A 217 2.63 -15.33 -5.23
CA MET A 217 1.63 -15.55 -6.29
C MET A 217 1.72 -16.95 -6.88
N ALA A 218 2.92 -17.53 -7.00
CA ALA A 218 3.10 -18.92 -7.43
C ALA A 218 2.55 -19.95 -6.43
N SER A 219 2.35 -19.59 -5.16
CA SER A 219 1.74 -20.48 -4.18
C SER A 219 0.22 -20.62 -4.34
N TRP A 220 -0.42 -19.79 -5.16
CA TRP A 220 -1.85 -19.86 -5.42
C TRP A 220 -2.14 -20.85 -6.56
N PRO A 221 -3.23 -21.64 -6.48
CA PRO A 221 -3.64 -22.54 -7.56
C PRO A 221 -3.73 -21.85 -8.94
N ALA A 222 -4.21 -20.60 -8.99
CA ALA A 222 -4.25 -19.84 -10.23
C ALA A 222 -2.86 -19.46 -10.78
N GLY A 223 -1.89 -19.21 -9.89
CA GLY A 223 -0.55 -18.73 -10.22
C GLY A 223 0.52 -19.82 -10.35
N GLU A 224 0.27 -21.03 -9.86
CA GLU A 224 1.23 -22.13 -9.73
C GLU A 224 1.99 -22.43 -11.03
N ARG A 225 1.29 -22.48 -12.17
CA ARG A 225 1.95 -22.71 -13.46
C ARG A 225 2.49 -21.42 -14.07
N ARG A 226 1.70 -20.36 -14.01
CA ARG A 226 1.87 -19.16 -14.84
C ARG A 226 2.93 -18.20 -14.32
N VAL A 227 3.05 -18.08 -13.00
CA VAL A 227 4.04 -17.20 -12.38
C VAL A 227 5.47 -17.73 -12.60
N PRO A 228 5.78 -19.04 -12.39
CA PRO A 228 7.08 -19.59 -12.76
C PRO A 228 7.44 -19.45 -14.24
N GLU A 229 6.48 -19.59 -15.15
CA GLU A 229 6.69 -19.35 -16.59
C GLU A 229 7.18 -17.92 -16.86
N LEU A 230 6.47 -16.92 -16.30
CA LEU A 230 6.82 -15.50 -16.47
C LEU A 230 8.12 -15.12 -15.76
N ALA A 231 8.46 -15.81 -14.67
CA ALA A 231 9.70 -15.62 -13.92
C ALA A 231 10.91 -16.29 -14.58
N THR A 232 10.72 -17.29 -15.44
CA THR A 232 11.82 -18.08 -16.05
C THR A 232 12.94 -17.22 -16.66
N PRO A 233 12.68 -16.14 -17.41
CA PRO A 233 13.74 -15.28 -17.94
C PRO A 233 14.63 -14.65 -16.87
N LEU A 234 14.08 -14.33 -15.69
CA LEU A 234 14.85 -13.79 -14.56
C LEU A 234 15.88 -14.80 -14.06
N PHE A 235 15.44 -16.04 -13.83
CA PHE A 235 16.28 -17.12 -13.30
C PHE A 235 17.22 -17.72 -14.36
N ARG A 236 16.91 -17.60 -15.65
CA ARG A 236 17.82 -18.00 -16.74
C ARG A 236 18.90 -16.97 -17.02
N SER A 237 18.67 -15.70 -16.72
CA SER A 237 19.63 -14.63 -17.01
C SER A 237 20.97 -14.85 -16.31
N LYS A 238 22.07 -14.86 -17.07
CA LYS A 238 23.44 -14.92 -16.51
C LYS A 238 23.72 -13.78 -15.52
N GLN A 239 23.09 -12.63 -15.69
CA GLN A 239 23.32 -11.46 -14.85
C GLN A 239 22.52 -11.50 -13.54
N HIS A 240 21.31 -12.05 -13.56
CA HIS A 240 20.35 -11.93 -12.45
C HIS A 240 20.08 -13.23 -11.70
N ARG A 241 20.46 -14.37 -12.27
CA ARG A 241 20.21 -15.71 -11.71
C ARG A 241 20.66 -15.84 -10.26
N ASP A 242 21.93 -15.54 -10.00
CA ASP A 242 22.52 -15.76 -8.69
C ASP A 242 21.90 -14.82 -7.65
N ALA A 243 21.67 -13.56 -8.02
CA ALA A 243 20.97 -12.60 -7.18
C ALA A 243 19.52 -13.01 -6.88
N ALA A 244 18.80 -13.59 -7.86
CA ALA A 244 17.43 -14.06 -7.67
C ALA A 244 17.37 -15.28 -6.73
N PHE A 245 18.28 -16.24 -6.86
CA PHE A 245 18.35 -17.37 -5.93
C PHE A 245 18.83 -16.96 -4.53
N ALA A 246 19.83 -16.08 -4.43
CA ALA A 246 20.30 -15.55 -3.15
C ALA A 246 19.22 -14.74 -2.43
N ALA A 247 18.37 -14.03 -3.17
CA ALA A 247 17.22 -13.33 -2.62
C ALA A 247 16.20 -14.30 -1.99
N LEU A 248 15.85 -15.39 -2.69
CA LEU A 248 14.98 -16.43 -2.14
C LEU A 248 15.61 -17.11 -0.93
N GLU A 249 16.89 -17.45 -1.00
CA GLU A 249 17.61 -18.08 0.12
C GLU A 249 17.67 -17.16 1.35
N SER A 250 17.89 -15.87 1.15
CA SER A 250 17.86 -14.88 2.22
C SER A 250 16.49 -14.76 2.87
N ILE A 251 15.39 -14.99 2.14
CA ILE A 251 14.03 -15.04 2.72
C ILE A 251 13.90 -16.27 3.63
N GLN A 252 14.43 -17.40 3.19
CA GLN A 252 14.33 -18.69 3.90
C GLN A 252 15.09 -18.71 5.23
N HIS A 253 16.22 -18.00 5.30
CA HIS A 253 17.11 -17.95 6.47
C HIS A 253 16.86 -16.74 7.38
N ASP A 254 16.08 -15.76 6.96
CA ASP A 254 15.79 -14.57 7.77
C ASP A 254 14.89 -14.94 8.97
N PRO A 255 15.35 -14.75 10.22
CA PRO A 255 14.57 -15.10 11.41
C PRO A 255 13.28 -14.27 11.53
N ALA A 256 13.22 -13.07 10.97
CA ALA A 256 12.06 -12.18 11.04
C ALA A 256 10.97 -12.52 10.00
N THR A 257 11.28 -13.33 8.99
CA THR A 257 10.33 -13.76 7.96
C THR A 257 9.36 -14.81 8.53
N ASP A 258 8.07 -14.65 8.22
CA ASP A 258 7.03 -15.59 8.63
C ASP A 258 7.22 -16.99 8.02
N ALA A 259 6.68 -18.00 8.71
CA ALA A 259 6.86 -19.39 8.31
C ALA A 259 6.24 -19.71 6.93
N ASN A 260 5.14 -19.04 6.56
CA ASN A 260 4.48 -19.25 5.28
C ASN A 260 5.34 -18.73 4.13
N LEU A 261 5.85 -17.50 4.24
CA LEU A 261 6.75 -16.92 3.25
C LEU A 261 8.04 -17.73 3.09
N LYS A 262 8.60 -18.25 4.20
CA LYS A 262 9.74 -19.19 4.13
C LYS A 262 9.41 -20.45 3.33
N ALA A 263 8.24 -21.06 3.57
CA ALA A 263 7.82 -22.28 2.89
C ALA A 263 7.61 -22.05 1.39
N VAL A 264 6.90 -21.00 1.00
CA VAL A 264 6.68 -20.70 -0.43
C VAL A 264 7.98 -20.29 -1.13
N ALA A 265 8.89 -19.58 -0.46
CA ALA A 265 10.19 -19.23 -1.03
C ALA A 265 11.05 -20.48 -1.28
N ARG A 266 10.99 -21.50 -0.40
CA ARG A 266 11.64 -22.80 -0.62
C ARG A 266 11.06 -23.53 -1.82
N SER A 267 9.73 -23.67 -1.86
CA SER A 267 9.01 -24.35 -2.94
C SER A 267 9.26 -23.69 -4.29
N PHE A 268 9.10 -22.36 -4.37
CA PHE A 268 9.35 -21.60 -5.58
C PHE A 268 10.82 -21.67 -6.02
N SER A 269 11.77 -21.63 -5.08
CA SER A 269 13.19 -21.82 -5.40
C SER A 269 13.48 -23.20 -6.00
N ALA A 270 12.83 -24.26 -5.51
CA ALA A 270 12.99 -25.60 -6.05
C ALA A 270 12.38 -25.71 -7.47
N GLU A 271 11.18 -25.18 -7.66
CA GLU A 271 10.50 -25.14 -8.96
C GLU A 271 11.33 -24.39 -10.02
N MET A 272 11.87 -23.23 -9.66
CA MET A 272 12.71 -22.48 -10.59
C MET A 272 14.01 -23.22 -10.94
N ARG A 273 14.63 -23.92 -9.97
CA ARG A 273 15.81 -24.78 -10.24
C ARG A 273 15.48 -25.92 -11.20
N TYR A 274 14.33 -26.57 -11.00
CA TYR A 274 13.85 -27.62 -11.90
C TYR A 274 13.63 -27.09 -13.32
N ARG A 275 12.94 -25.96 -13.48
CA ARG A 275 12.66 -25.35 -14.80
C ARG A 275 13.88 -24.89 -15.57
N ILE A 276 14.91 -24.37 -14.88
CA ILE A 276 16.15 -23.98 -15.56
C ILE A 276 17.01 -25.19 -15.92
N ALA A 277 16.86 -26.32 -15.21
CA ALA A 277 17.58 -27.55 -15.51
C ALA A 277 16.98 -28.29 -16.72
N LEU A 278 15.65 -28.27 -16.88
CA LEU A 278 14.95 -28.93 -17.99
C LEU A 278 15.24 -28.34 -19.38
N ASP A 279 15.64 -27.07 -19.45
CA ASP A 279 15.80 -26.36 -20.72
C ASP A 279 16.94 -25.35 -20.55
N PRO A 280 18.20 -25.86 -20.61
CA PRO A 280 19.40 -25.10 -20.33
C PRO A 280 19.58 -23.98 -21.35
N PRO A 281 20.15 -22.83 -20.95
CA PRO A 281 20.39 -21.74 -21.90
C PRO A 281 21.35 -22.22 -23.00
N LEU A 282 20.91 -22.10 -24.27
CA LEU A 282 21.78 -22.14 -25.44
C LEU A 282 22.90 -21.10 -25.33
#